data_AF-D4IMB9-F1
#
_entry.id   AF-D4IMB9-F1
#
_cell.length_a   1.000
_cell.length_b   1.000
_cell.length_c   1.000
_cell.angle_alpha   90.00
_cell.angle_beta   90.00
_cell.angle_gamma   90.00
#
_symmetry.space_group_name_H-M   'P 1'
#
loop_
_entity.id
_entity.type
_entity.pdbx_description
1 polymer ?
#
loop_
_entity_poly.entity_id
_entity_poly.type
_entity_poly.pdbx_seq_one_letter_code
_entity_poly.pdbx_strand_id
1 'polypeptide(L)'
;MNDPLAPLLAGAFVIVCGLLVKRFPMLISGYNTLPKEKRKNVDIDGLSSFMRRHLVIIGGLLILFTTILELTGQQEAFSIILAVYLPVYVIWMVVRAQRYDHNK
;
A
#
# COMPACT_ATOMS: atom_id res chain seq x y z
N MET A 1 -8.23 21.15 -15.01
CA MET A 1 -8.24 21.00 -13.54
C MET A 1 -8.52 19.54 -13.24
N ASN A 2 -7.54 18.80 -12.75
CA ASN A 2 -7.78 17.45 -12.23
C ASN A 2 -8.46 17.62 -10.87
N ASP A 3 -9.63 17.02 -10.67
CA ASP A 3 -10.36 17.10 -9.41
C ASP A 3 -9.51 16.52 -8.26
N PRO A 4 -9.14 17.33 -7.23
CA PRO A 4 -8.31 16.86 -6.12
C PRO A 4 -9.06 15.87 -5.21
N LEU A 5 -10.38 15.76 -5.30
CA LEU A 5 -11.17 14.83 -4.48
C LEU A 5 -10.81 13.38 -4.78
N ALA A 6 -10.60 13.02 -6.04
CA ALA A 6 -10.29 11.65 -6.44
C ALA A 6 -9.04 11.09 -5.74
N PRO A 7 -7.85 11.75 -5.78
CA PRO A 7 -6.67 11.24 -5.09
C PRO A 7 -6.77 11.31 -3.56
N LEU A 8 -7.53 12.26 -2.99
CA LEU A 8 -7.82 12.28 -1.55
C LEU A 8 -8.64 11.07 -1.12
N LEU A 9 -9.71 10.75 -1.85
CA LEU A 9 -10.54 9.57 -1.62
C LEU A 9 -9.74 8.28 -1.83
N ALA A 10 -8.90 8.23 -2.87
CA ALA A 10 -8.00 7.10 -3.10
C ALA A 10 -7.03 6.90 -1.92
N GLY A 11 -6.41 7.97 -1.42
CA GLY A 11 -5.52 7.90 -0.25
C GLY A 11 -6.23 7.40 1.01
N ALA A 12 -7.43 7.92 1.29
CA ALA A 12 -8.27 7.47 2.40
C ALA A 12 -8.65 5.99 2.26
N PHE A 13 -9.06 5.57 1.06
CA PHE A 13 -9.39 4.19 0.77
C PHE A 13 -8.20 3.24 0.98
N VAL A 14 -7.00 3.62 0.52
CA VAL A 14 -5.77 2.83 0.72
C VAL A 14 -5.42 2.70 2.20
N ILE A 15 -5.61 3.75 3.00
CA ILE A 15 -5.43 3.70 4.46
C ILE A 15 -6.40 2.69 5.08
N VAL A 16 -7.69 2.75 4.72
CA VAL A 16 -8.70 1.80 5.22
C VAL A 16 -8.33 0.37 4.83
N CYS A 17 -7.91 0.12 3.59
CA CYS A 17 -7.39 -1.17 3.16
C CYS A 17 -6.20 -1.62 4.02
N GLY A 18 -5.27 -0.72 4.35
CA GLY A 18 -4.16 -0.97 5.27
C GLY A 18 -4.63 -1.46 6.64
N LEU A 19 -5.62 -0.81 7.23
CA LEU A 19 -6.20 -1.22 8.51
C LEU A 19 -6.92 -2.58 8.40
N LEU A 20 -7.68 -2.77 7.32
CA LEU A 20 -8.41 -4.00 7.06
C LEU A 20 -7.49 -5.20 6.86
N VAL A 21 -6.37 -5.09 6.14
CA VAL A 21 -5.44 -6.22 5.97
C VAL A 21 -4.81 -6.67 7.28
N LYS A 22 -4.67 -5.79 8.28
CA LYS A 22 -4.24 -6.21 9.63
C LYS A 22 -5.34 -6.97 10.36
N ARG A 23 -6.60 -6.54 10.22
CA ARG A 23 -7.75 -7.19 10.86
C ARG A 23 -8.15 -8.50 10.20
N PHE A 24 -8.00 -8.57 8.88
CA PHE A 24 -8.40 -9.66 8.00
C PHE A 24 -7.24 -10.01 7.04
N PRO A 25 -6.21 -10.74 7.49
CA PRO A 25 -5.04 -11.05 6.66
C PRO A 25 -5.36 -11.89 5.40
N MET A 26 -6.54 -12.52 5.35
CA MET A 26 -7.07 -13.19 4.16
C MET A 26 -7.27 -12.26 2.96
N LEU A 27 -7.27 -10.94 3.16
CA LEU A 27 -7.28 -9.96 2.07
C LEU A 27 -5.94 -9.90 1.31
N ILE A 28 -4.85 -10.43 1.88
CA ILE A 28 -3.56 -10.52 1.21
C ILE A 28 -3.64 -11.72 0.26
N SER A 29 -3.80 -11.46 -1.03
CA SER A 29 -4.02 -12.51 -2.04
C SER A 29 -2.95 -13.59 -2.03
N GLY A 30 -1.67 -13.20 -1.95
CA GLY A 30 -0.55 -14.13 -1.84
C GLY A 30 -0.62 -15.06 -0.64
N TYR A 31 -1.23 -14.63 0.48
CA TYR A 31 -1.49 -15.49 1.62
C TYR A 31 -2.76 -16.35 1.43
N ASN A 32 -3.82 -15.75 0.89
CA ASN A 32 -5.11 -16.41 0.75
C ASN A 32 -5.15 -17.49 -0.34
N THR A 33 -4.24 -17.45 -1.32
CA THR A 33 -4.16 -18.47 -2.38
C THR A 33 -3.19 -19.60 -2.06
N LEU A 34 -2.33 -19.45 -1.03
CA LEU A 34 -1.42 -20.51 -0.62
C LEU A 34 -2.18 -21.77 -0.18
N PRO A 35 -1.64 -22.99 -0.42
CA PRO A 35 -2.16 -24.21 0.21
C PRO A 35 -2.11 -24.11 1.74
N LYS A 36 -3.04 -24.77 2.43
CA LYS A 36 -3.14 -24.73 3.90
C LYS A 36 -1.84 -25.09 4.62
N GLU A 37 -1.06 -26.02 4.06
CA GLU A 37 0.22 -26.44 4.64
C GLU A 37 1.27 -25.33 4.57
N LYS A 38 1.38 -24.64 3.43
CA LYS A 38 2.31 -23.52 3.25
C LYS A 38 1.91 -22.27 4.03
N ARG A 39 0.60 -22.03 4.22
CA ARG A 39 0.11 -20.89 5.02
C ARG A 39 0.61 -20.91 6.46
N LYS A 40 0.80 -22.10 7.05
CA LYS A 40 1.27 -22.25 8.45
C LYS A 40 2.70 -21.74 8.65
N ASN A 41 3.50 -21.70 7.58
CA ASN A 41 4.89 -21.26 7.62
C ASN A 41 5.03 -19.74 7.41
N VAL A 42 3.95 -19.04 7.07
CA VAL A 42 3.97 -17.58 6.88
C VAL A 42 3.84 -16.89 8.24
N ASP A 43 4.75 -15.96 8.53
CA ASP A 43 4.58 -15.01 9.63
C ASP A 43 3.48 -14.00 9.26
N ILE A 44 2.22 -14.41 9.49
CA ILE A 44 1.05 -13.63 9.11
C ILE A 44 0.92 -12.35 9.92
N ASP A 45 1.39 -12.34 11.17
CA ASP A 45 1.34 -11.15 12.02
C ASP A 45 2.36 -10.11 11.58
N GLY A 46 3.58 -10.54 11.26
CA GLY A 46 4.61 -9.70 10.67
C GLY A 46 4.20 -9.18 9.29
N LEU A 47 3.73 -10.05 8.40
CA LEU A 47 3.29 -9.70 7.06
C LEU A 47 2.13 -8.71 7.09
N SER A 48 1.06 -8.99 7.85
CA SER A 48 -0.12 -8.12 7.92
C SER A 48 0.21 -6.75 8.54
N SER A 49 1.10 -6.71 9.53
CA SER A 49 1.57 -5.45 10.14
C SER A 49 2.43 -4.64 9.17
N PHE A 50 3.28 -5.33 8.40
CA PHE A 50 4.09 -4.73 7.33
C PHE A 50 3.19 -4.13 6.24
N MET A 51 2.22 -4.91 5.74
CA MET A 51 1.27 -4.46 4.73
C MET A 51 0.46 -3.26 5.21
N ARG A 52 -0.09 -3.30 6.44
CA ARG A 52 -0.80 -2.17 7.05
C ARG A 52 0.07 -0.90 7.03
N ARG A 53 1.29 -0.99 7.55
CA ARG A 53 2.16 0.19 7.68
C ARG A 53 2.42 0.84 6.32
N HIS A 54 2.71 0.04 5.31
CA HIS A 54 3.08 0.57 3.99
C HIS A 54 1.87 1.04 3.19
N LEU A 55 0.70 0.40 3.32
CA LEU A 55 -0.55 0.94 2.77
C LEU A 55 -0.92 2.27 3.43
N VAL A 56 -0.79 2.40 4.75
CA VAL A 56 -1.02 3.68 5.44
C VAL A 56 -0.03 4.75 4.97
N ILE A 57 1.25 4.41 4.78
CA ILE A 57 2.24 5.34 4.23
C ILE A 57 1.86 5.79 2.81
N ILE A 58 1.49 4.85 1.93
CA ILE A 58 1.10 5.17 0.55
C ILE A 58 -0.13 6.09 0.55
N GLY A 59 -1.17 5.74 1.29
CA GLY A 59 -2.39 6.57 1.35
C GLY A 59 -2.15 7.94 1.99
N GLY A 60 -1.29 8.02 3.02
CA GLY A 60 -0.89 9.27 3.63
C GLY A 60 -0.07 10.16 2.68
N LEU A 61 0.85 9.59 1.91
CA LEU A 61 1.62 10.31 0.90
C LEU A 61 0.74 10.80 -0.26
N LEU A 62 -0.26 10.02 -0.68
CA LEU A 62 -1.24 10.47 -1.68
C LEU A 62 -1.95 11.74 -1.20
N ILE A 63 -2.51 11.72 0.01
CA ILE A 63 -3.20 12.88 0.59
C ILE A 63 -2.24 14.06 0.73
N LEU A 64 -1.03 13.83 1.24
CA LEU A 64 -0.03 14.86 1.45
C LEU A 64 0.38 15.53 0.13
N PHE A 65 0.75 14.76 -0.88
CA PHE A 65 1.19 15.29 -2.17
C PHE A 65 0.05 16.02 -2.89
N THR A 66 -1.17 15.47 -2.90
CA THR A 66 -2.32 16.18 -3.46
C THR A 66 -2.51 17.53 -2.78
N THR A 67 -2.48 17.57 -1.44
CA THR A 67 -2.70 18.81 -0.68
C THR A 67 -1.61 19.84 -0.95
N ILE A 68 -0.34 19.44 -0.93
CA ILE A 68 0.79 20.36 -1.18
C ILE A 68 0.75 20.91 -2.61
N LEU A 69 0.50 20.04 -3.60
CA LEU A 69 0.49 20.46 -5.01
C LEU A 69 -0.72 21.34 -5.32
N GLU A 70 -1.86 21.12 -4.67
CA GLU A 70 -3.02 22.02 -4.75
C GLU A 70 -2.69 23.40 -4.18
N LEU A 71 -2.09 23.44 -2.98
CA LEU A 71 -1.73 24.70 -2.30
C LEU A 71 -0.63 25.50 -3.03
N THR A 72 0.23 24.81 -3.79
CA THR A 72 1.34 25.43 -4.54
C THR A 72 1.03 25.65 -6.03
N GLY A 73 -0.14 25.22 -6.50
CA GLY A 73 -0.54 25.32 -7.91
C GLY A 73 0.23 24.40 -8.87
N GLN A 74 0.85 23.33 -8.37
CA GLN A 74 1.74 22.42 -9.14
C GLN A 74 1.09 21.05 -9.42
N GLN A 75 -0.23 21.02 -9.62
CA GLN A 75 -1.02 19.78 -9.78
C GLN A 75 -0.47 18.84 -10.87
N GLU A 76 0.14 19.38 -11.92
CA GLU A 76 0.71 18.60 -13.03
C GLU A 76 1.85 17.66 -12.59
N ALA A 77 2.57 18.01 -11.51
CA ALA A 77 3.65 17.18 -10.97
C ALA A 77 3.15 15.88 -10.32
N PHE A 78 1.86 15.80 -9.95
CA PHE A 78 1.30 14.65 -9.24
C PHE A 78 1.45 13.35 -10.04
N SER A 79 1.11 13.38 -11.33
CA SER A 79 1.19 12.22 -12.21
C SER A 79 2.62 11.71 -12.38
N ILE A 80 3.59 12.62 -12.46
CA ILE A 80 5.03 12.29 -12.57
C ILE A 80 5.53 11.65 -11.28
N ILE A 81 5.18 12.24 -10.13
CA ILE A 81 5.52 11.68 -8.81
C ILE A 81 4.97 10.26 -8.70
N LEU A 82 3.71 10.03 -9.05
CA LEU A 82 3.12 8.70 -8.99
C LEU A 82 3.78 7.70 -9.94
N ALA A 83 4.03 8.10 -11.19
CA ALA A 83 4.61 7.23 -12.20
C ALA A 83 6.03 6.75 -11.82
N VAL A 84 6.79 7.56 -11.09
CA VAL A 84 8.15 7.21 -10.65
C VAL A 84 8.15 6.55 -9.28
N TYR A 85 7.53 7.19 -8.29
CA TYR A 85 7.61 6.76 -6.89
C TYR A 85 6.86 5.46 -6.64
N LEU A 86 5.61 5.36 -7.12
CA LEU A 86 4.72 4.25 -6.74
C LEU A 86 5.24 2.89 -7.23
N PRO A 87 5.67 2.72 -8.50
CA PRO A 87 6.20 1.43 -8.95
C PRO A 87 7.46 1.00 -8.19
N VAL A 88 8.41 1.92 -7.99
CA VAL A 88 9.66 1.63 -7.27
C VAL A 88 9.36 1.21 -5.84
N TYR A 89 8.48 1.94 -5.16
CA TYR A 89 8.11 1.65 -3.78
C TYR A 89 7.35 0.32 -3.64
N VAL A 90 6.39 0.05 -4.54
CA VAL A 90 5.62 -1.21 -4.53
C VAL A 90 6.51 -2.40 -4.83
N ILE A 91 7.42 -2.31 -5.81
CA ILE A 91 8.39 -3.39 -6.09
C ILE A 91 9.23 -3.69 -4.85
N TRP A 92 9.79 -2.65 -4.23
CA TRP A 92 10.56 -2.81 -2.99
C TRP A 92 9.71 -3.45 -1.87
N MET A 93 8.45 -3.03 -1.74
CA MET A 93 7.52 -3.55 -0.75
C MET A 93 7.21 -5.04 -0.99
N VAL A 94 6.99 -5.45 -2.23
CA VAL A 94 6.74 -6.86 -2.60
C VAL A 94 7.96 -7.73 -2.29
N VAL A 95 9.16 -7.29 -2.68
CA VAL A 95 10.41 -8.02 -2.37
C VAL A 95 10.61 -8.13 -0.85
N ARG A 96 10.41 -7.03 -0.11
CA ARG A 96 10.56 -7.03 1.35
C ARG A 96 9.50 -7.86 2.06
N ALA A 97 8.30 -8.01 1.50
CA ALA A 97 7.25 -8.85 2.07
C ALA A 97 7.63 -10.34 2.06
N GLN A 98 8.49 -10.78 1.13
CA GLN A 98 8.93 -12.18 1.04
C GLN A 98 9.67 -12.67 2.29
N ARG A 99 10.27 -11.76 3.08
CA ARG A 99 10.96 -12.15 4.33
C ARG A 99 10.03 -12.78 5.38
N TYR A 100 8.72 -12.59 5.24
CA TYR A 100 7.70 -13.17 6.11
C TYR A 100 7.18 -14.53 5.61
N ASP A 101 7.56 -14.92 4.40
CA ASP A 101 7.27 -16.24 3.86
C ASP A 101 8.46 -17.16 4.17
N HIS A 102 8.27 -18.12 5.07
CA HIS A 102 9.30 -19.08 5.45
C HIS A 102 9.16 -20.42 4.73
N ASN A 103 8.35 -20.49 3.66
CA ASN A 103 8.31 -21.66 2.80
C ASN A 103 9.66 -21.81 2.06
N LYS A 104 10.20 -23.02 2.04
CA LYS A 104 11.38 -23.41 1.26
C LYS A 104 10.96 -24.07 -0.04
#